data_AF-A0A374NGJ0-F1
#
_entry.id   AF-A0A374NGJ0-F1
#
_cell.length_a   1.000
_cell.length_b   1.000
_cell.length_c   1.000
_cell.angle_alpha   90.00
_cell.angle_beta   90.00
_cell.angle_gamma   90.00
#
_symmetry.space_group_name_H-M   'P 1'
#
loop_
_entity.id
_entity.type
_entity.pdbx_description
1 polymer ?
#
loop_
_entity_poly.entity_id
_entity_poly.type
_entity_poly.pdbx_seq_one_letter_code
_entity_poly.pdbx_strand_id
1 'polypeptide(L)'
;MIREYFDLAVYIIQQETGIYVGERIARRILEDYLLVEGHMYYWATLYNIPWMLLYFLRPSPCYGLEVKEGSALQIFLSEREDVCLTSGKHNGYVKVDKANKFLNLNFVSILHKRQVISNEVKETLHFNVFLNNNIFPSKELFGLDLEINEFRFPALIEKTKYRKQWLIDLAKDIMPEI
;
A
#
# COMPACT_ATOMS: atom_id res chain seq x y z
N MET A 1 7.87 -6.47 16.29
CA MET A 1 6.50 -6.05 15.90
C MET A 1 6.22 -6.17 14.40
N ILE A 2 6.78 -5.32 13.51
CA ILE A 2 6.57 -5.47 12.04
C ILE A 2 6.94 -6.89 11.58
N ARG A 3 8.09 -7.41 12.04
CA ARG A 3 8.55 -8.79 11.80
C ARG A 3 7.53 -9.87 12.10
N GLU A 4 6.69 -9.66 13.10
CA GLU A 4 5.76 -10.68 13.59
C GLU A 4 4.38 -10.58 12.97
N TYR A 5 3.97 -9.39 12.51
CA TYR A 5 2.61 -9.09 12.05
C TYR A 5 2.55 -8.53 10.63
N PHE A 6 3.63 -8.69 9.85
CA PHE A 6 3.72 -8.13 8.51
C PHE A 6 2.63 -8.65 7.57
N ASP A 7 2.26 -9.92 7.67
CA ASP A 7 1.14 -10.49 6.91
C ASP A 7 -0.20 -9.80 7.18
N LEU A 8 -0.44 -9.40 8.42
CA LEU A 8 -1.65 -8.68 8.83
C LEU A 8 -1.61 -7.23 8.37
N ALA A 9 -0.44 -6.60 8.41
CA ALA A 9 -0.25 -5.26 7.87
C ALA A 9 -0.50 -5.26 6.36
N VAL A 10 0.07 -6.24 5.64
CA VAL A 10 -0.19 -6.47 4.22
C VAL A 10 -1.68 -6.71 3.96
N TYR A 11 -2.37 -7.49 4.80
CA TYR A 11 -3.81 -7.69 4.65
C TYR A 11 -4.58 -6.36 4.66
N ILE A 12 -4.29 -5.46 5.60
CA ILE A 12 -4.92 -4.12 5.64
C ILE A 12 -4.57 -3.32 4.38
N ILE A 13 -3.29 -3.28 3.99
CA ILE A 13 -2.83 -2.57 2.79
C ILE A 13 -3.60 -3.02 1.54
N GLN A 14 -3.81 -4.32 1.36
CA GLN A 14 -4.57 -4.84 0.22
C GLN A 14 -6.05 -4.45 0.27
N GLN A 15 -6.66 -4.37 1.47
CA GLN A 15 -8.05 -3.94 1.61
C GLN A 15 -8.22 -2.44 1.33
N GLU A 16 -7.27 -1.61 1.78
CA GLU A 16 -7.31 -0.15 1.58
C GLU A 16 -7.08 0.24 0.12
N THR A 17 -6.08 -0.36 -0.52
CA THR A 17 -5.63 0.07 -1.86
C THR A 17 -6.26 -0.73 -2.99
N GLY A 18 -6.77 -1.93 -2.70
CA GLY A 18 -7.16 -2.90 -3.73
C GLY A 18 -5.98 -3.55 -4.47
N ILE A 19 -4.73 -3.20 -4.15
CA ILE A 19 -3.54 -3.79 -4.78
C ILE A 19 -3.23 -5.12 -4.13
N TYR A 20 -3.00 -6.16 -4.93
CA TYR A 20 -2.44 -7.42 -4.44
C TYR A 20 -0.96 -7.25 -4.10
N VAL A 21 -0.58 -7.59 -2.87
CA VAL A 21 0.79 -7.51 -2.39
C VAL A 21 1.45 -8.87 -2.55
N GLY A 22 2.02 -9.07 -3.73
CA GLY A 22 2.92 -10.20 -4.00
C GLY A 22 4.33 -9.97 -3.44
N GLU A 23 5.19 -10.98 -3.55
CA GLU A 23 6.55 -10.98 -2.99
C GLU A 23 7.36 -9.72 -3.34
N ARG A 24 7.37 -9.31 -4.62
CA ARG A 24 8.11 -8.12 -5.08
C ARG A 24 7.68 -6.84 -4.34
N ILE A 25 6.37 -6.66 -4.13
CA ILE A 25 5.84 -5.47 -3.46
C ILE A 25 6.09 -5.58 -1.96
N ALA A 26 5.85 -6.76 -1.38
CA ALA A 26 6.08 -7.04 0.04
C ALA A 26 7.54 -6.75 0.44
N ARG A 27 8.50 -7.24 -0.35
CA ARG A 27 9.94 -6.97 -0.16
C ARG A 27 10.23 -5.48 -0.23
N ARG A 28 9.73 -4.80 -1.27
CA ARG A 28 9.94 -3.36 -1.46
C ARG A 28 9.37 -2.52 -0.32
N ILE A 29 8.19 -2.87 0.22
CA ILE A 29 7.60 -2.21 1.38
C ILE A 29 8.57 -2.25 2.57
N LEU A 30 9.16 -3.41 2.86
CA LEU A 30 10.08 -3.58 3.98
C LEU A 30 11.41 -2.86 3.73
N GLU A 31 11.99 -3.01 2.55
CA GLU A 31 13.26 -2.38 2.16
C GLU A 31 13.14 -0.85 2.18
N ASP A 32 12.06 -0.29 1.64
CA ASP A 32 11.84 1.16 1.62
C ASP A 32 11.64 1.69 3.05
N TYR A 33 10.89 0.96 3.89
CA TYR A 33 10.69 1.32 5.28
C TYR A 33 12.01 1.34 6.09
N LEU A 34 12.90 0.38 5.85
CA LEU A 34 14.23 0.37 6.49
C LEU A 34 15.13 1.47 5.96
N LEU A 35 15.16 1.66 4.64
CA LEU A 35 16.02 2.64 3.97
C LEU A 35 15.81 4.07 4.49
N VAL A 36 14.57 4.41 4.80
CA VAL A 36 14.18 5.74 5.30
C VAL A 36 14.10 5.82 6.82
N GLU A 37 14.56 4.77 7.52
CA GLU A 37 14.45 4.64 8.98
C GLU A 37 13.02 4.90 9.47
N GLY A 38 12.01 4.35 8.79
CA GLY A 38 10.59 4.61 9.08
C GLY A 38 10.15 4.24 10.50
N HIS A 39 10.94 3.43 11.20
CA HIS A 39 10.76 3.11 12.63
C HIS A 39 11.08 4.29 13.56
N MET A 40 11.87 5.28 13.10
CA MET A 40 12.20 6.52 13.80
C MET A 40 11.19 7.64 13.53
N TYR A 41 10.19 7.40 12.69
CA TYR A 41 9.18 8.41 12.39
C TYR A 41 8.33 8.69 13.63
N TYR A 42 8.36 9.96 14.10
CA TYR A 42 7.72 10.37 15.35
C TYR A 42 6.23 10.01 15.44
N TRP A 43 5.52 10.02 14.31
CA TRP A 43 4.09 9.67 14.29
C TRP A 43 3.80 8.20 13.97
N ALA A 44 4.82 7.36 13.77
CA ALA A 44 4.62 5.92 13.65
C ALA A 44 4.33 5.32 15.04
N THR A 45 3.22 4.60 15.12
CA THR A 45 2.78 3.89 16.33
C THR A 45 2.41 2.46 15.95
N LEU A 46 2.30 1.56 16.93
CA LEU A 46 1.78 0.20 16.69
C LEU A 46 0.43 0.24 15.94
N TYR A 47 -0.41 1.21 16.24
CA TYR A 47 -1.77 1.32 15.73
C TYR A 47 -1.85 1.64 14.23
N ASN A 48 -0.85 2.35 13.69
CA ASN A 48 -0.87 2.85 12.30
C ASN A 48 0.19 2.21 11.39
N ILE A 49 0.94 1.20 11.87
CA ILE A 49 2.00 0.53 11.10
C ILE A 49 1.61 0.17 9.65
N PRO A 50 0.43 -0.41 9.35
CA PRO A 50 0.07 -0.75 7.96
C PRO A 50 0.09 0.44 7.02
N TRP A 51 -0.38 1.60 7.49
CA TRP A 51 -0.40 2.83 6.71
C TRP A 51 0.97 3.51 6.68
N MET A 52 1.77 3.40 7.74
CA MET A 52 3.16 3.89 7.72
C MET A 52 4.02 3.12 6.72
N LEU A 53 3.82 1.81 6.59
CA LEU A 53 4.46 1.00 5.56
C LEU A 53 4.07 1.47 4.14
N LEU A 54 2.83 1.90 3.91
CA LEU A 54 2.41 2.52 2.66
C LEU A 54 3.01 3.91 2.46
N TYR A 55 3.03 4.74 3.51
CA TYR A 55 3.56 6.10 3.46
C TYR A 55 5.05 6.13 3.09
N PHE A 56 5.82 5.16 3.57
CA PHE A 56 7.25 5.04 3.26
C PHE A 56 7.56 4.27 1.98
N LEU A 57 6.56 3.63 1.36
CA LEU A 57 6.75 2.99 0.06
C LEU A 57 7.01 4.05 -1.01
N ARG A 58 8.18 4.00 -1.64
CA ARG A 58 8.54 4.93 -2.71
C ARG A 58 7.62 4.75 -3.92
N PRO A 59 7.46 5.80 -4.77
CA PRO A 59 6.69 5.70 -5.99
C PRO A 59 6.95 4.41 -6.77
N SER A 60 5.88 3.68 -7.03
CA SER A 60 5.94 2.33 -7.56
C SER A 60 5.12 2.23 -8.84
N PRO A 61 5.62 1.54 -9.88
CA PRO A 61 4.91 1.45 -11.15
C PRO A 61 3.61 0.66 -11.00
N CYS A 62 2.55 1.15 -11.63
CA CYS A 62 1.28 0.44 -11.76
C CYS A 62 1.37 -0.75 -12.73
N TYR A 63 2.36 -0.74 -13.63
CA TYR A 63 2.58 -1.83 -14.57
C TYR A 63 2.84 -3.17 -13.85
N GLY A 64 2.06 -4.19 -14.22
CA GLY A 64 2.16 -5.53 -13.68
C GLY A 64 1.61 -5.67 -12.26
N LEU A 65 0.95 -4.65 -11.70
CA LEU A 65 0.16 -4.82 -10.49
C LEU A 65 -1.03 -5.73 -10.77
N GLU A 66 -1.43 -6.49 -9.76
CA GLU A 66 -2.75 -7.11 -9.74
C GLU A 66 -3.65 -6.27 -8.84
N VAL A 67 -4.80 -5.85 -9.35
CA VAL A 67 -5.77 -5.00 -8.67
C VAL A 67 -7.11 -5.73 -8.53
N LYS A 68 -7.74 -5.58 -7.36
CA LYS A 68 -8.98 -6.29 -7.02
C LYS A 68 -10.11 -5.80 -7.93
N GLU A 69 -10.86 -6.74 -8.50
CA GLU A 69 -12.05 -6.44 -9.29
C GLU A 69 -13.06 -5.63 -8.47
N GLY A 70 -13.61 -4.57 -9.07
CA GLY A 70 -14.57 -3.67 -8.43
C GLY A 70 -13.96 -2.71 -7.40
N SER A 71 -12.64 -2.72 -7.18
CA SER A 71 -11.98 -1.68 -6.37
C SER A 71 -11.99 -0.34 -7.11
N ALA A 72 -11.98 0.76 -6.35
CA ALA A 72 -11.92 2.12 -6.92
C ALA A 72 -10.71 2.28 -7.86
N LEU A 73 -9.56 1.70 -7.49
CA LEU A 73 -8.37 1.70 -8.32
C LEU A 73 -8.58 0.93 -9.63
N GLN A 74 -9.21 -0.24 -9.59
CA GLN A 74 -9.49 -1.03 -10.80
C GLN A 74 -10.46 -0.31 -11.74
N ILE A 75 -11.52 0.30 -11.19
CA ILE A 75 -12.49 1.09 -11.97
C ILE A 75 -11.77 2.25 -12.67
N PHE A 76 -11.01 3.04 -11.92
CA PHE A 76 -10.19 4.13 -12.48
C PHE A 76 -9.26 3.64 -13.60
N LEU A 77 -8.55 2.53 -13.38
CA LEU A 77 -7.63 1.97 -14.38
C LEU A 77 -8.36 1.46 -15.64
N SER A 78 -9.61 0.99 -15.51
CA SER A 78 -10.40 0.48 -16.64
C SER A 78 -10.91 1.57 -17.58
N GLU A 79 -11.03 2.81 -17.09
CA GLU A 79 -11.50 3.97 -17.85
C GLU A 79 -10.37 4.64 -18.66
N ARG A 80 -9.12 4.17 -18.49
CA ARG A 80 -7.95 4.76 -19.14
C ARG A 80 -7.63 4.10 -20.47
N GLU A 81 -7.38 4.92 -21.49
CA GLU A 81 -7.00 4.48 -22.83
C GLU A 81 -5.59 3.86 -22.91
N ASP A 82 -4.69 4.21 -21.98
CA ASP A 82 -3.30 3.71 -21.95
C ASP A 82 -3.13 2.40 -21.16
N VAL A 83 -4.21 1.90 -20.53
CA VAL A 83 -4.23 0.70 -19.70
C VAL A 83 -5.01 -0.42 -20.39
N CYS A 84 -4.48 -1.64 -20.31
CA CYS A 84 -5.21 -2.86 -20.65
C CYS A 84 -5.27 -3.74 -19.40
N LEU A 85 -6.48 -4.13 -18.97
CA LEU A 85 -6.66 -5.06 -17.86
C LEU A 85 -6.74 -6.49 -18.40
N THR A 86 -5.85 -7.34 -17.92
CA THR A 86 -5.73 -8.76 -18.30
C THR A 86 -6.05 -9.66 -17.11
N SER A 87 -6.22 -10.97 -17.33
CA SER A 87 -6.47 -11.91 -16.23
C SER A 87 -5.30 -11.92 -15.23
N GLY A 88 -5.61 -11.70 -13.94
CA GLY A 88 -4.65 -11.82 -12.85
C GLY A 88 -4.33 -13.28 -12.52
N LYS A 89 -3.29 -13.50 -11.71
CA LYS A 89 -2.96 -14.84 -11.20
C LYS A 89 -3.82 -15.22 -10.00
N HIS A 90 -4.40 -14.23 -9.32
CA HIS A 90 -5.20 -14.44 -8.11
C HIS A 90 -6.69 -14.23 -8.40
N ASN A 91 -7.55 -15.10 -7.88
CA ASN A 91 -9.00 -15.01 -8.08
C ASN A 91 -9.55 -13.67 -7.60
N GLY A 92 -10.38 -13.02 -8.42
CA GLY A 92 -10.95 -11.69 -8.14
C GLY A 92 -9.96 -10.54 -8.32
N TYR A 93 -8.84 -10.77 -9.02
CA TYR A 93 -7.87 -9.76 -9.40
C TYR A 93 -7.62 -9.75 -10.91
N VAL A 94 -7.43 -8.54 -11.44
CA VAL A 94 -6.99 -8.30 -12.82
C VAL A 94 -5.59 -7.70 -12.82
N LYS A 95 -4.79 -8.06 -13.81
CA LYS A 95 -3.43 -7.56 -13.98
C LYS A 95 -3.43 -6.32 -14.87
N VAL A 96 -2.77 -5.27 -14.39
CA VAL A 96 -2.53 -4.03 -15.13
C VAL A 96 -1.45 -4.26 -16.18
N ASP A 97 -1.81 -4.15 -17.44
CA ASP A 97 -0.90 -4.13 -18.59
C ASP A 97 -1.03 -2.80 -19.35
N LYS A 98 -0.11 -2.59 -20.28
CA LYS A 98 -0.06 -1.41 -21.14
C LYS A 98 -0.90 -1.66 -22.40
N ALA A 99 -1.73 -0.71 -22.78
CA ALA A 99 -2.40 -0.76 -24.09
C ALA A 99 -1.41 -0.48 -25.25
N ASN A 100 -0.37 0.31 -24.95
CA ASN A 100 0.64 0.78 -25.91
C ASN A 100 2.06 0.33 -25.52
N LYS A 101 3.10 0.93 -26.11
CA LYS A 101 4.52 0.54 -25.86
C LYS A 101 4.98 0.69 -24.40
N PHE A 102 4.41 1.64 -23.66
CA PHE A 102 4.83 1.94 -22.29
C PHE A 102 3.64 2.41 -21.44
N LEU A 103 3.64 2.05 -20.15
CA LEU A 103 2.68 2.55 -19.17
C LEU A 103 3.41 3.40 -18.14
N ASN A 104 3.14 4.70 -18.14
CA ASN A 104 3.84 5.67 -17.30
C ASN A 104 3.04 6.08 -16.05
N LEU A 105 2.45 5.09 -15.37
CA LEU A 105 1.67 5.31 -14.16
C LEU A 105 2.42 4.78 -12.95
N ASN A 106 2.56 5.62 -11.94
CA ASN A 106 3.05 5.24 -10.62
C ASN A 106 1.99 5.54 -9.56
N PHE A 107 2.03 4.79 -8.47
CA PHE A 107 1.29 5.09 -7.25
C PHE A 107 2.24 5.44 -6.10
N VAL A 108 1.76 6.22 -5.15
CA VAL A 108 2.44 6.53 -3.89
C VAL A 108 1.41 6.83 -2.81
N SER A 109 1.82 6.80 -1.55
CA SER A 109 1.01 7.32 -0.44
C SER A 109 1.75 8.48 0.23
N ILE A 110 1.09 9.62 0.34
CA ILE A 110 1.66 10.89 0.80
C ILE A 110 0.69 11.60 1.75
N LEU A 111 1.09 12.77 2.24
CA LEU A 111 0.23 13.65 3.03
C LEU A 111 -0.37 12.96 4.27
N HIS A 112 0.43 12.16 4.98
CA HIS A 112 0.06 11.68 6.30
C HIS A 112 -0.27 12.87 7.22
N LYS A 113 -1.50 12.92 7.71
CA LYS A 113 -2.01 13.99 8.58
C LYS A 113 -2.58 13.37 9.83
N ARG A 114 -2.22 13.94 10.98
CA ARG A 114 -2.79 13.60 12.28
C ARG A 114 -3.28 14.86 12.97
N GLN A 115 -4.52 14.84 13.44
CA GLN A 115 -5.18 15.96 14.10
C GLN A 115 -6.00 15.46 15.29
N VAL A 116 -6.14 16.28 16.33
CA VAL A 116 -7.08 16.00 17.42
C VAL A 116 -8.31 16.87 17.22
N ILE A 117 -9.46 16.25 16.99
CA ILE A 117 -10.73 16.94 16.79
C ILE A 117 -11.69 16.41 17.85
N SER A 118 -12.19 17.29 18.72
CA SER A 118 -13.14 16.93 19.79
C SER A 118 -12.67 15.76 20.67
N ASN A 119 -11.39 15.75 21.06
CA ASN A 119 -10.71 14.70 21.83
C ASN A 119 -10.53 13.34 21.11
N GLU A 120 -10.84 13.26 19.81
CA GLU A 120 -10.56 12.09 18.99
C GLU A 120 -9.36 12.35 18.08
N VAL A 121 -8.48 11.36 17.95
CA VAL A 121 -7.40 11.40 16.96
C VAL A 121 -8.00 11.06 15.60
N LYS A 122 -7.94 12.01 14.66
CA LYS A 122 -8.20 11.78 13.25
C LYS A 122 -6.88 11.71 12.51
N GLU A 123 -6.63 10.58 11.88
CA GLU A 123 -5.40 10.33 11.14
C GLU A 123 -5.76 9.86 9.72
N THR A 124 -5.12 10.44 8.72
CA THR A 124 -5.37 10.13 7.30
C THR A 124 -4.08 10.02 6.51
N LEU A 125 -4.14 9.24 5.44
CA LEU A 125 -3.07 9.06 4.47
C LEU A 125 -3.64 9.17 3.06
N HIS A 126 -3.04 9.99 2.20
CA HIS A 126 -3.51 10.17 0.84
C HIS A 126 -2.81 9.18 -0.10
N PHE A 127 -3.54 8.21 -0.64
CA PHE A 127 -3.05 7.31 -1.69
C PHE A 127 -3.39 7.90 -3.06
N ASN A 128 -2.40 8.00 -3.96
CA ASN A 128 -2.66 8.52 -5.29
C ASN A 128 -1.88 7.82 -6.41
N VAL A 129 -2.41 7.97 -7.62
CA VAL A 129 -1.80 7.54 -8.89
C VAL A 129 -1.53 8.77 -9.74
N PHE A 130 -0.35 8.83 -10.35
CA PHE A 130 0.13 9.97 -11.13
C PHE A 130 0.96 9.53 -12.34
N LEU A 131 1.15 10.45 -13.29
CA LEU A 131 2.04 10.23 -14.43
C LEU A 131 3.49 10.46 -14.03
N ASN A 132 4.36 9.47 -14.24
CA ASN A 132 5.79 9.60 -13.98
C ASN A 132 6.56 10.18 -15.19
N ASN A 133 6.19 11.38 -15.63
CA ASN A 133 6.72 12.02 -16.83
C ASN A 133 7.88 13.01 -16.56
N ASN A 134 8.49 12.95 -15.37
CA ASN A 134 9.52 13.91 -14.91
C ASN A 134 9.07 15.38 -14.93
N ILE A 135 7.76 15.66 -15.07
CA ILE A 135 7.20 17.00 -14.98
C ILE A 135 6.77 17.23 -13.52
N PHE A 136 7.31 18.29 -12.92
CA PHE A 136 6.94 18.73 -11.57
C PHE A 136 6.03 19.97 -11.62
N PRO A 137 4.96 20.02 -10.80
CA PRO A 137 4.48 18.94 -9.94
C PRO A 137 3.83 17.81 -10.74
N SER A 138 4.03 16.57 -10.31
CA SER A 138 3.38 15.42 -10.93
C SER A 138 1.88 15.54 -10.75
N LYS A 139 1.12 15.55 -11.87
CA LYS A 139 -0.33 15.68 -11.84
C LYS A 139 -0.95 14.39 -11.31
N GLU A 140 -1.71 14.50 -10.23
CA GLU A 140 -2.57 13.44 -9.73
C GLU A 140 -3.67 13.10 -10.75
N LEU A 141 -3.91 11.80 -10.92
CA LEU A 141 -4.94 11.26 -11.80
C LEU A 141 -6.03 10.52 -11.02
N PHE A 142 -5.67 9.94 -9.88
CA PHE A 142 -6.58 9.26 -8.97
C PHE A 142 -6.07 9.49 -7.55
N GLY A 143 -6.99 9.76 -6.63
CA GLY A 143 -6.70 9.98 -5.22
C GLY A 143 -7.74 9.28 -4.34
N LEU A 144 -7.28 8.73 -3.23
CA LEU A 144 -8.08 8.10 -2.19
C LEU A 144 -7.52 8.50 -0.83
N ASP A 145 -8.32 9.19 -0.02
CA ASP A 145 -7.98 9.42 1.38
C ASP A 145 -8.28 8.17 2.19
N LEU A 146 -7.24 7.57 2.75
CA LEU A 146 -7.32 6.44 3.66
C LEU A 146 -7.49 6.96 5.09
N GLU A 147 -8.62 6.62 5.72
CA GLU A 147 -8.83 6.90 7.13
C GLU A 147 -8.11 5.85 8.00
N ILE A 148 -7.23 6.31 8.88
CA ILE A 148 -6.46 5.44 9.76
C ILE A 148 -7.25 5.21 11.04
N ASN A 149 -7.88 4.03 11.12
CA ASN A 149 -8.55 3.57 12.33
C ASN A 149 -7.56 2.87 13.26
N GLU A 150 -7.19 3.53 14.36
CA GLU A 150 -6.21 3.04 15.34
C GLU A 150 -6.57 1.69 15.97
N PHE A 151 -7.86 1.32 16.00
CA PHE A 151 -8.31 0.04 16.56
C PHE A 151 -8.26 -1.12 15.57
N ARG A 152 -8.19 -0.84 14.26
CA ARG A 152 -8.33 -1.85 13.22
C ARG A 152 -7.19 -2.87 13.24
N PHE A 153 -5.95 -2.40 13.37
CA PHE A 153 -4.79 -3.29 13.34
C PHE A 153 -4.62 -4.12 14.62
N PRO A 154 -4.73 -3.56 15.85
CA PRO A 154 -4.73 -4.36 17.07
C PRO A 154 -5.86 -5.40 17.11
N ALA A 155 -7.09 -5.00 16.75
CA ALA A 155 -8.22 -5.92 16.74
C ALA A 155 -8.02 -7.06 15.72
N LEU A 156 -7.33 -6.79 14.60
CA LEU A 156 -6.97 -7.83 13.64
C LEU A 156 -5.93 -8.80 14.24
N ILE A 157 -4.91 -8.28 14.93
CA ILE A 157 -3.90 -9.11 15.61
C ILE A 157 -4.56 -10.09 16.59
N GLU A 158 -5.47 -9.59 17.43
CA GLU A 158 -6.14 -10.41 18.46
C GLU A 158 -7.06 -11.50 17.86
N LYS A 159 -7.77 -11.18 16.78
CA LYS A 159 -8.79 -12.08 16.20
C LYS A 159 -8.21 -13.11 15.23
N THR A 160 -7.00 -12.90 14.73
CA THR A 160 -6.50 -13.69 13.60
C THR A 160 -6.10 -15.10 14.02
N LYS A 161 -6.68 -16.11 13.35
CA LYS A 161 -6.32 -17.52 13.49
C LYS A 161 -5.41 -18.05 12.38
N TYR A 162 -5.51 -17.48 11.19
CA TYR A 162 -4.76 -17.91 10.00
C TYR A 162 -3.75 -16.84 9.59
N ARG A 163 -2.49 -17.26 9.41
CA ARG A 163 -1.36 -16.37 9.15
C ARG A 163 -0.69 -16.73 7.84
N LYS A 164 -0.24 -15.73 7.06
CA LYS A 164 0.51 -15.98 5.82
C LYS A 164 1.99 -16.10 6.16
N GLN A 165 2.43 -17.32 6.43
CA GLN A 165 3.77 -17.58 6.97
C GLN A 165 4.90 -17.00 6.10
N TRP A 166 4.80 -17.09 4.77
CA TRP A 166 5.83 -16.57 3.86
C TRP A 166 6.08 -15.06 4.00
N LEU A 167 5.07 -14.26 4.37
CA LEU A 167 5.23 -12.83 4.63
C LEU A 167 5.95 -12.58 5.96
N ILE A 168 5.64 -13.38 6.97
CA ILE A 168 6.32 -13.33 8.27
C ILE A 168 7.79 -13.70 8.09
N ASP A 169 8.07 -14.76 7.34
CA ASP A 169 9.44 -15.21 7.06
C ASP A 169 10.21 -14.17 6.25
N LEU A 170 9.59 -13.56 5.23
CA LEU A 170 10.17 -12.45 4.47
C LEU A 170 10.50 -11.26 5.38
N ALA A 171 9.63 -10.90 6.31
CA ALA A 171 9.88 -9.82 7.25
C ALA A 171 11.01 -10.14 8.22
N LYS A 172 11.14 -11.41 8.66
CA LYS A 172 12.26 -11.85 9.51
C LYS A 172 13.60 -11.83 8.79
N ASP A 173 13.60 -12.16 7.50
CA ASP A 173 14.78 -12.13 6.62
C ASP A 173 15.30 -10.69 6.40
N ILE A 174 14.39 -9.75 6.11
CA ILE A 174 14.76 -8.38 5.74
C ILE A 174 15.01 -7.48 6.95
N MET A 175 14.15 -7.56 7.98
CA MET A 175 14.19 -6.63 9.10
C MET A 175 15.14 -7.11 10.19
N PRO A 176 15.92 -6.21 10.82
CA PRO A 176 16.85 -6.57 11.88
C PRO A 176 16.14 -7.10 13.15
N GLU A 177 16.86 -7.89 13.94
CA GLU A 177 16.50 -8.15 15.34
C GLU A 177 16.76 -6.87 16.13
N ILE A 178 15.67 -6.19 16.49
CA ILE A 178 15.68 -5.00 17.35
C ILE A 178 15.09 -5.41 18.70
#